data_AF-A0A137NVV0-F1
#
_entry.id   AF-A0A137NVV0-F1
#
_cell.length_a   1.000
_cell.length_b   1.000
_cell.length_c   1.000
_cell.angle_alpha   90.00
_cell.angle_beta   90.00
_cell.angle_gamma   90.00
#
_symmetry.space_group_name_H-M   'P 1'
#
loop_
_entity.id
_entity.type
_entity.pdbx_description
1 polymer ?
#
loop_
_entity_poly.entity_id
_entity_poly.type
_entity_poly.pdbx_seq_one_letter_code
_entity_poly.pdbx_strand_id
1 'polypeptide(L)'
;MTNLTTLCISTEKMLKNFSPMPTLKEVRILAFSQVKNCYSLEEFFKKNTQLKKIEFARGLNDKILQIILSYKYLNYLYIDGTSHLLLGNESYVPNYTIKKLFLGLIICGERAIKIINACQNLEILIFESVGSEELGTMRWNELNQRLKF
;
A
#
# COMPACT_ATOMS: atom_id res chain seq x y z
N MET A 1 -25.95 12.71 8.75
CA MET A 1 -24.79 11.80 8.74
C MET A 1 -24.17 11.84 7.36
N THR A 2 -22.89 12.15 7.26
CA THR A 2 -22.22 12.27 5.95
C THR A 2 -21.78 10.89 5.49
N ASN A 3 -22.36 10.38 4.40
CA ASN A 3 -21.98 9.11 3.78
C ASN A 3 -20.73 9.28 2.91
N LEU A 4 -19.61 9.63 3.54
CA LEU A 4 -18.35 9.81 2.82
C LEU A 4 -17.78 8.44 2.44
N THR A 5 -17.74 8.13 1.14
CA THR A 5 -17.24 6.85 0.63
C THR A 5 -15.79 6.91 0.17
N THR A 6 -15.31 8.10 -0.20
CA THR A 6 -13.97 8.32 -0.75
C THR A 6 -13.35 9.52 -0.05
N LEU A 7 -12.09 9.39 0.37
CA LEU A 7 -11.35 10.44 1.05
C LEU A 7 -9.97 10.61 0.41
N CYS A 8 -9.60 11.85 0.10
CA CYS A 8 -8.25 12.19 -0.29
C CYS A 8 -7.55 12.93 0.85
N ILE A 9 -6.38 12.45 1.24
CA ILE A 9 -5.58 12.98 2.35
C ILE A 9 -4.28 13.54 1.78
N SER A 10 -4.14 14.86 1.84
CA SER A 10 -2.96 15.57 1.35
C SER A 10 -2.00 15.99 2.47
N THR A 11 -2.45 15.98 3.74
CA THR A 11 -1.63 16.41 4.88
C THR A 11 -1.92 15.59 6.14
N GLU A 12 -0.95 15.50 7.04
CA GLU A 12 -1.10 14.77 8.32
C GLU A 12 -2.10 15.45 9.26
N LYS A 13 -2.24 16.78 9.15
CA LYS A 13 -3.22 17.54 9.96
C LYS A 13 -4.65 17.05 9.75
N MET A 14 -4.96 16.52 8.56
CA MET A 14 -6.27 15.92 8.30
C MET A 14 -6.49 14.66 9.17
N LEU A 15 -5.44 13.88 9.46
CA LEU A 15 -5.53 12.64 10.22
C LEU A 15 -5.83 12.83 11.71
N LYS A 16 -5.37 13.95 12.30
CA LYS A 16 -5.40 14.17 13.76
C LYS A 16 -6.81 14.26 14.36
N ASN A 17 -7.82 14.47 13.52
CA ASN A 17 -9.20 14.69 13.96
C ASN A 17 -10.20 13.69 13.36
N PHE A 18 -9.75 12.58 12.77
CA PHE A 18 -10.67 11.61 12.19
C PHE A 18 -11.24 10.65 13.24
N SER A 19 -12.56 10.72 13.41
CA SER A 19 -13.36 9.63 13.96
C SER A 19 -13.46 8.48 12.95
N PRO A 20 -13.78 7.25 13.41
CA PRO A 20 -14.05 6.13 12.50
C PRO A 20 -15.13 6.50 11.47
N MET A 21 -14.89 6.16 10.20
CA MET A 21 -15.81 6.47 9.10
C MET A 21 -16.36 5.17 8.49
N PRO A 22 -17.39 4.55 9.08
CA PRO A 22 -17.82 3.20 8.70
C PRO A 22 -18.28 3.06 7.25
N THR A 23 -18.63 4.16 6.59
CA THR A 23 -19.05 4.20 5.18
C THR A 23 -17.88 4.43 4.20
N LEU A 24 -16.69 4.74 4.71
CA LEU A 24 -15.49 4.99 3.91
C LEU A 24 -14.99 3.70 3.26
N LYS A 25 -14.88 3.71 1.94
CA LYS A 25 -14.45 2.55 1.13
C LYS A 25 -13.12 2.79 0.45
N GLU A 26 -12.78 4.04 0.18
CA GLU A 26 -11.62 4.38 -0.64
C GLU A 26 -10.83 5.52 0.00
N VAL A 27 -9.52 5.38 0.01
CA VAL A 27 -8.63 6.45 0.46
C VAL A 27 -7.44 6.63 -0.48
N ARG A 28 -7.13 7.88 -0.78
CA ARG A 28 -5.92 8.28 -1.51
C ARG A 28 -5.05 9.18 -0.64
N ILE A 29 -3.79 8.82 -0.49
CA ILE A 29 -2.79 9.51 0.33
C ILE A 29 -1.76 10.15 -0.62
N LEU A 30 -1.75 11.47 -0.75
CA LEU A 30 -1.02 12.15 -1.85
C LEU A 30 0.46 12.44 -1.59
N ALA A 31 0.86 12.78 -0.37
CA ALA A 31 2.28 12.90 -0.03
C ALA A 31 2.42 13.16 1.46
N PHE A 32 3.29 12.37 2.09
CA PHE A 32 3.79 12.61 3.43
C PHE A 32 5.27 12.94 3.33
N SER A 33 5.59 14.12 2.81
CA SER A 33 6.98 14.51 2.52
C SER A 33 7.90 14.54 3.75
N GLN A 34 7.38 14.39 4.98
CA GLN A 34 8.16 14.50 6.22
C GLN A 34 7.70 13.61 7.38
N VAL A 35 7.10 12.45 7.14
CA VAL A 35 6.57 11.66 8.26
C VAL A 35 7.69 10.85 8.94
N LYS A 36 8.44 11.55 9.80
CA LYS A 36 9.33 10.93 10.79
C LYS A 36 8.54 10.11 11.84
N ASN A 37 7.23 10.37 11.99
CA ASN A 37 6.35 9.65 12.92
C ASN A 37 4.98 9.34 12.28
N CYS A 38 4.76 8.09 11.88
CA CYS A 38 3.56 7.64 11.17
C CYS A 38 2.35 7.35 12.09
N TYR A 39 2.40 7.71 13.38
CA TYR A 39 1.39 7.31 14.36
C TYR A 39 -0.05 7.68 13.95
N SER A 40 -0.30 8.91 13.48
CA SER A 40 -1.64 9.32 13.06
C SER A 40 -2.17 8.53 11.87
N LEU A 41 -1.27 8.08 10.98
CA LEU A 41 -1.63 7.26 9.84
C LEU A 41 -1.91 5.81 10.27
N GLU A 42 -1.11 5.27 11.19
CA GLU A 42 -1.37 3.96 11.80
C GLU A 42 -2.74 3.90 12.48
N GLU A 43 -3.06 4.91 13.30
CA GLU A 43 -4.36 4.99 13.96
C GLU A 43 -5.50 5.07 12.94
N PHE A 44 -5.34 5.88 11.90
CA PHE A 44 -6.34 6.02 10.85
C PHE A 44 -6.66 4.68 10.19
N PHE A 45 -5.64 3.90 9.84
CA PHE A 45 -5.86 2.56 9.26
C PHE A 45 -6.39 1.57 10.30
N LYS A 46 -5.96 1.62 11.55
CA LYS A 46 -6.54 0.74 12.59
C LYS A 46 -8.04 1.02 12.80
N LYS A 47 -8.50 2.25 12.60
CA LYS A 47 -9.91 2.66 12.75
C LYS A 47 -10.77 2.44 11.49
N ASN A 48 -10.17 2.19 10.32
CA ASN A 48 -10.89 2.11 9.04
C ASN A 48 -10.56 0.83 8.25
N THR A 49 -10.74 -0.33 8.86
CA THR A 49 -10.40 -1.65 8.26
C THR A 49 -11.38 -2.13 7.18
N GLN A 50 -12.50 -1.43 6.99
CA GLN A 50 -13.52 -1.68 5.96
C GLN A 50 -13.13 -1.19 4.55
N LEU A 51 -11.98 -0.52 4.43
CA LEU A 51 -11.49 0.03 3.16
C LEU A 51 -11.32 -1.08 2.11
N LYS A 52 -11.76 -0.76 0.89
CA LYS A 52 -11.69 -1.62 -0.30
C LYS A 52 -10.60 -1.19 -1.26
N LYS A 53 -10.27 0.11 -1.28
CA LYS A 53 -9.29 0.70 -2.17
C LYS A 53 -8.37 1.64 -1.40
N ILE A 54 -7.07 1.44 -1.56
CA ILE A 54 -6.06 2.30 -0.95
C ILE A 54 -5.03 2.69 -2.00
N GLU A 55 -4.76 3.99 -2.10
CA GLU A 55 -3.72 4.54 -2.96
C GLU A 55 -2.73 5.35 -2.13
N PHE A 56 -1.45 5.01 -2.21
CA PHE A 56 -0.34 5.78 -1.67
C PHE A 56 0.45 6.37 -2.80
N ALA A 57 0.53 7.69 -2.85
CA ALA A 57 1.31 8.37 -3.87
C ALA A 57 2.79 8.52 -3.48
N ARG A 58 3.14 8.57 -2.17
CA ARG A 58 4.52 8.58 -1.66
C ARG A 58 4.62 8.13 -0.19
N GLY A 59 5.73 7.47 0.14
CA GLY A 59 6.23 7.39 1.53
C GLY A 59 5.57 6.33 2.40
N LEU A 60 5.16 5.21 1.81
CA LEU A 60 4.64 4.08 2.57
C LEU A 60 5.78 3.36 3.31
N ASN A 61 5.67 3.26 4.63
CA ASN A 61 6.59 2.47 5.45
C ASN A 61 6.08 1.03 5.65
N ASP A 62 6.97 0.14 6.11
CA ASP A 62 6.64 -1.29 6.29
C ASP A 62 5.56 -1.53 7.34
N LYS A 63 5.55 -0.75 8.43
CA LYS A 63 4.57 -0.93 9.51
C LYS A 63 3.14 -0.65 9.05
N ILE A 64 2.93 0.41 8.27
CA ILE A 64 1.63 0.73 7.66
C ILE A 64 1.26 -0.32 6.63
N LEU A 65 2.21 -0.77 5.81
CA LEU A 65 1.98 -1.81 4.83
C LEU A 65 1.55 -3.14 5.48
N GLN A 66 2.16 -3.55 6.61
CA GLN A 66 1.72 -4.73 7.37
C GLN A 66 0.27 -4.59 7.85
N ILE A 67 -0.14 -3.41 8.33
CA ILE A 67 -1.53 -3.14 8.72
C ILE A 67 -2.46 -3.29 7.51
N ILE A 68 -2.10 -2.69 6.37
CA ILE A 68 -2.89 -2.72 5.13
C ILE A 68 -3.05 -4.16 4.62
N LEU A 69 -1.97 -4.93 4.60
CA LEU A 69 -1.99 -6.33 4.17
C LEU A 69 -2.83 -7.22 5.10
N SER A 70 -3.13 -6.79 6.32
CA SER A 70 -4.06 -7.52 7.21
C SER A 70 -5.55 -7.30 6.89
N TYR A 71 -5.89 -6.39 5.97
CA TYR A 71 -7.28 -6.03 5.69
C TYR A 71 -8.04 -7.14 4.95
N LYS A 72 -9.27 -7.42 5.41
CA LYS A 72 -10.14 -8.47 4.86
C LYS A 72 -11.02 -8.02 3.69
N TYR A 73 -11.08 -6.71 3.42
CA TYR A 73 -11.97 -6.14 2.38
C TYR A 73 -11.21 -5.40 1.28
N LEU A 74 -9.88 -5.28 1.42
CA LEU A 74 -9.03 -4.55 0.51
C LEU A 74 -8.84 -5.36 -0.78
N ASN A 75 -9.34 -4.85 -1.90
CA ASN A 75 -9.24 -5.49 -3.21
C ASN A 75 -8.27 -4.78 -4.17
N TYR A 76 -7.93 -3.53 -3.87
CA TYR A 76 -7.10 -2.66 -4.70
C TYR A 76 -6.07 -1.95 -3.84
N LEU A 77 -4.81 -2.09 -4.22
CA LEU A 77 -3.69 -1.40 -3.59
C LEU A 77 -2.81 -0.74 -4.65
N TYR A 78 -2.58 0.55 -4.48
CA TYR A 78 -1.64 1.32 -5.29
C TYR A 78 -0.56 1.90 -4.39
N ILE A 79 0.69 1.71 -4.78
CA ILE A 79 1.87 2.20 -4.07
C ILE A 79 2.79 2.86 -5.09
N ASP A 80 2.71 4.18 -5.19
CA ASP A 80 3.73 5.00 -5.82
C ASP A 80 4.74 5.42 -4.76
N GLY A 81 5.94 4.90 -4.92
CA GLY A 81 7.08 5.20 -4.07
C GLY A 81 7.07 4.68 -2.64
N THR A 82 8.19 4.08 -2.27
CA THR A 82 8.50 3.65 -0.91
C THR A 82 9.70 4.43 -0.42
N SER A 83 9.69 4.86 0.85
CA SER A 83 10.89 5.48 1.41
C SER A 83 12.02 4.44 1.39
N HIS A 84 13.24 4.83 1.00
CA HIS A 84 14.47 4.03 1.06
C HIS A 84 14.85 3.54 2.48
N LEU A 85 13.98 3.73 3.47
CA LEU A 85 14.18 3.27 4.83
C LEU A 85 14.17 1.74 4.82
N LEU A 86 15.39 1.21 4.89
CA LEU A 86 15.82 -0.14 5.25
C LEU A 86 14.67 -1.11 5.44
N LEU A 87 14.51 -1.99 4.46
CA LEU A 87 13.72 -3.20 4.60
C LEU A 87 14.15 -3.90 5.90
N GLY A 88 13.23 -4.04 6.84
CA GLY A 88 13.39 -5.09 7.83
C GLY A 88 13.54 -6.41 7.08
N ASN A 89 14.35 -7.33 7.61
CA ASN A 89 14.42 -8.71 7.10
C ASN A 89 13.10 -9.48 7.26
N GLU A 90 12.06 -8.83 7.77
CA GLU A 90 10.76 -9.42 7.99
C GLU A 90 10.02 -9.68 6.66
N SER A 91 9.28 -10.79 6.66
CA SER A 91 8.29 -11.11 5.64
C SER A 91 7.00 -10.32 5.91
N TYR A 92 6.30 -9.96 4.85
CA TYR A 92 4.97 -9.35 4.99
C TYR A 92 3.91 -10.41 5.27
N VAL A 93 2.88 -10.02 6.03
CA VAL A 93 1.72 -10.89 6.29
C VAL A 93 1.00 -11.21 4.97
N PRO A 94 0.60 -12.47 4.72
CA PRO A 94 -0.14 -12.81 3.51
C PRO A 94 -1.51 -12.13 3.47
N ASN A 95 -1.86 -11.58 2.30
CA ASN A 95 -3.16 -11.02 1.98
C ASN A 95 -3.79 -11.82 0.82
N TYR A 96 -5.04 -12.28 1.04
CA TYR A 96 -5.79 -13.08 0.07
C TYR A 96 -6.91 -12.29 -0.62
N THR A 97 -7.03 -10.99 -0.37
CA THR A 97 -8.17 -10.17 -0.83
C THR A 97 -7.79 -9.17 -1.90
N ILE A 98 -6.52 -8.73 -1.91
CA ILE A 98 -5.97 -7.83 -2.93
C ILE A 98 -5.91 -8.58 -4.26
N LYS A 99 -6.70 -8.11 -5.21
CA LYS A 99 -6.75 -8.63 -6.59
C LYS A 99 -6.01 -7.74 -7.57
N LYS A 100 -5.89 -6.45 -7.28
CA LYS A 100 -5.23 -5.46 -8.13
C LYS A 100 -4.13 -4.74 -7.35
N LEU A 101 -2.90 -4.91 -7.80
CA LEU A 101 -1.71 -4.27 -7.23
C LEU A 101 -1.05 -3.40 -8.29
N PHE A 102 -0.83 -2.14 -7.93
CA PHE A 102 -0.11 -1.18 -8.75
C PHE A 102 1.13 -0.73 -7.99
N LEU A 103 2.28 -0.82 -8.66
CA LEU A 103 3.58 -0.44 -8.14
C LEU A 103 4.16 0.68 -9.02
N GLY A 104 4.38 1.85 -8.42
CA GLY A 104 4.88 3.05 -9.11
C GLY A 104 6.41 3.21 -9.09
N LEU A 105 6.86 4.38 -9.53
CA LEU A 105 8.25 4.74 -9.90
C LEU A 105 9.34 4.35 -8.87
N ILE A 106 9.07 4.51 -7.57
CA ILE A 106 10.12 4.51 -6.53
C ILE A 106 9.98 3.29 -5.61
N ILE A 107 9.87 2.09 -6.18
CA ILE A 107 9.92 0.85 -5.40
C ILE A 107 11.17 0.05 -5.76
N CYS A 108 11.97 -0.33 -4.77
CA CYS A 108 13.12 -1.20 -5.02
C CYS A 108 12.65 -2.64 -5.32
N GLY A 109 13.40 -3.34 -6.17
CA GLY A 109 13.00 -4.66 -6.67
C GLY A 109 12.73 -5.69 -5.57
N GLU A 110 13.58 -5.77 -4.54
CA GLU A 110 13.40 -6.70 -3.42
C GLU A 110 12.10 -6.43 -2.65
N ARG A 111 11.77 -5.16 -2.42
CA ARG A 111 10.51 -4.78 -1.77
C ARG A 111 9.32 -5.12 -2.64
N ALA A 112 9.39 -4.82 -3.93
CA ALA A 112 8.33 -5.16 -4.89
C ALA A 112 8.03 -6.67 -4.86
N ILE A 113 9.06 -7.52 -4.91
CA ILE A 113 8.91 -8.98 -4.81
C ILE A 113 8.22 -9.39 -3.51
N LYS A 114 8.65 -8.85 -2.35
CA LYS A 114 8.00 -9.15 -1.07
C LYS A 114 6.51 -8.76 -1.06
N ILE A 115 6.16 -7.58 -1.61
CA ILE A 115 4.75 -7.13 -1.66
C ILE A 115 3.93 -8.02 -2.60
N ILE A 116 4.46 -8.34 -3.78
CA ILE A 116 3.80 -9.22 -4.73
C ILE A 116 3.55 -10.58 -4.08
N ASN A 117 4.58 -11.15 -3.43
CA ASN A 117 4.45 -12.42 -2.72
C ASN A 117 3.50 -12.37 -1.53
N ALA A 118 3.28 -11.21 -0.91
CA ALA A 118 2.25 -11.08 0.13
C ALA A 118 0.84 -11.14 -0.46
N CYS A 119 0.62 -10.69 -1.70
CA CYS A 119 -0.68 -10.66 -2.36
C CYS A 119 -0.97 -11.99 -3.08
N GLN A 120 -1.58 -12.94 -2.38
CA GLN A 120 -1.70 -14.35 -2.80
C GLN A 120 -2.76 -14.63 -3.88
N ASN A 121 -3.76 -13.75 -4.01
CA ASN A 121 -4.84 -13.87 -5.00
C ASN A 121 -4.77 -12.75 -6.04
N LEU A 122 -3.55 -12.36 -6.41
CA LEU A 122 -3.34 -11.25 -7.31
C LEU A 122 -3.78 -11.62 -8.74
N GLU A 123 -4.74 -10.87 -9.28
CA GLU A 123 -5.26 -11.05 -10.63
C GLU A 123 -4.62 -10.07 -11.63
N ILE A 124 -4.31 -8.86 -11.17
CA ILE A 124 -3.73 -7.78 -11.97
C ILE A 124 -2.54 -7.18 -11.23
N LEU A 125 -1.37 -7.25 -11.87
CA LEU A 125 -0.16 -6.54 -11.45
C LEU A 125 0.20 -5.51 -12.51
N ILE A 126 0.30 -4.25 -12.12
CA ILE A 126 0.71 -3.15 -13.01
C ILE A 126 1.92 -2.44 -12.43
N PHE A 127 2.92 -2.24 -13.25
CA PHE A 127 4.07 -1.39 -12.97
C PHE A 127 3.85 -0.05 -13.69
N GLU A 128 3.63 1.02 -12.93
CA GLU A 128 3.41 2.35 -13.49
C GLU A 128 4.71 3.15 -13.46
N SER A 129 5.18 3.53 -14.64
CA SER A 129 6.36 4.38 -14.82
C SER A 129 7.65 3.86 -14.14
N VAL A 130 7.72 2.60 -13.73
CA VAL A 130 8.96 2.01 -13.19
C VAL A 130 10.01 2.05 -14.29
N GLY A 131 11.16 2.67 -14.02
CA GLY A 131 12.24 2.72 -15.00
C GLY A 131 12.69 1.31 -15.36
N SER A 132 13.15 1.14 -16.60
CA SER A 132 13.61 -0.17 -17.08
C SER A 132 14.74 -0.74 -16.23
N GLU A 133 15.53 0.12 -15.59
CA GLU A 133 16.61 -0.26 -14.68
C GLU A 133 16.06 -0.89 -13.40
N GLU A 134 15.04 -0.30 -12.76
CA GLU A 134 14.45 -0.82 -11.54
C GLU A 134 13.77 -2.18 -11.76
N LEU A 135 13.05 -2.35 -12.88
CA LEU A 135 12.49 -3.66 -13.27
C LEU A 135 13.58 -4.69 -13.56
N GLY A 136 14.72 -4.26 -14.10
CA GLY A 136 15.89 -5.12 -14.34
C GLY A 136 16.52 -5.65 -13.04
N THR A 137 16.38 -4.92 -11.92
CA THR A 137 16.87 -5.37 -10.60
C THR A 137 15.92 -6.33 -9.88
N MET A 138 14.69 -6.52 -10.39
CA MET A 138 13.75 -7.43 -9.75
C MET A 138 14.19 -8.88 -9.88
N ARG A 139 14.22 -9.58 -8.75
CA ARG A 139 14.51 -11.00 -8.68
C ARG A 139 13.26 -11.81 -9.00
N TRP A 140 12.86 -11.81 -10.27
CA TRP A 140 11.63 -12.45 -10.74
C TRP A 140 11.51 -13.94 -10.41
N ASN A 141 12.66 -14.62 -10.28
CA ASN A 141 12.76 -16.02 -9.86
C ASN A 141 12.34 -16.26 -8.40
N GLU A 142 12.25 -15.21 -7.58
CA GLU A 142 11.80 -15.29 -6.18
C GLU A 142 10.27 -15.08 -6.04
N LEU A 143 9.53 -14.96 -7.13
CA LEU A 143 8.06 -14.90 -7.08
C LEU A 143 7.46 -16.26 -6.71
N ASN A 144 6.63 -16.27 -5.67
CA ASN A 144 5.93 -17.46 -5.19
C ASN A 144 4.67 -17.79 -6.00
N GLN A 145 4.26 -16.89 -6.89
CA GLN A 145 3.07 -17.03 -7.72
C GLN A 145 3.40 -16.86 -9.20
N ARG A 146 2.75 -17.66 -10.04
CA ARG A 146 2.82 -17.52 -11.48
C ARG A 146 1.86 -16.42 -11.91
N LEU A 147 2.42 -15.26 -12.25
CA LEU A 147 1.67 -14.18 -12.87
C LEU A 147 1.40 -14.53 -14.34
N LYS A 148 0.16 -14.35 -14.79
CA LYS A 148 -0.15 -14.38 -16.21
C LYS A 148 0.02 -12.96 -16.73
N PHE A 149 0.98 -12.79 -17.65
CA PHE A 149 1.25 -11.53 -18.34
C PHE A 149 0.36 -11.39 -19.57
#